data_AF-A0A938LRF2-F1
#
_entry.id   AF-A0A938LRF2-F1
#
_cell.length_a   1.000
_cell.length_b   1.000
_cell.length_c   1.000
_cell.angle_alpha   90.00
_cell.angle_beta   90.00
_cell.angle_gamma   90.00
#
_symmetry.space_group_name_H-M   'P 1'
#
loop_
_entity.id
_entity.type
_entity.pdbx_description
1 polymer ?
#
loop_
_entity_poly.entity_id
_entity_poly.type
_entity_poly.pdbx_seq_one_letter_code
_entity_poly.pdbx_strand_id
1 'polypeptide(L)'
;MQGTFTDGSCRTAGLDATAITEALSQRIGPQKFKIWFQNSARFSLADGYLRIGVANPFLATWLEGHFLKEIRAAAQAVMGSVPEISFTVDAELNGRRRQLSAVAPGPSSVARVTSHKAPVTGHETQVTSDERPGPSGQTVEGPRLTLDTFVVGPSNELAYNAAKAVIREQQSPFNPLFIHGGYGVGKTHLLQGICRGVAQARPQTRWLYLSAEEFANQFVLALKTKKLEVFRRRMRQTDLLAIDDVHFLASKPSTQEEFLHTFNTINLAGKQVILVSDAHPKQIGQLSEKLVNRFVSGMVVKIDAPDLQTRCDICRQFALRMTNAPLGAGHKKLGPMPESVIRFVAERVRTNVRELEGAVLKLIAYATLQDEQLSLPMAEAVLAEHIERCDPMVHVTDIEAAVGAYFGVTSAHLHSAKKGRTVSLARHFSMYLTRKHTNMSSSEVGRYMGNKNHATVLVACKKIEEMLQRDAEVHWEGPHGNKIAKSKAILAHLEDSITR
;
A
#
# COMPACT_ATOMS: atom_id res chain seq x y z
N MET A 1 40.82 -40.77 5.40
CA MET A 1 39.99 -41.74 4.65
C MET A 1 38.64 -41.09 4.41
N GLN A 2 38.37 -40.75 3.15
CA GLN A 2 37.09 -40.27 2.67
C GLN A 2 36.06 -41.41 2.83
N GLY A 3 35.03 -41.18 3.63
CA GLY A 3 33.87 -42.05 3.75
C GLY A 3 32.75 -41.48 2.89
N THR A 4 32.62 -42.01 1.67
CA THR A 4 31.52 -41.77 0.73
C THR A 4 30.19 -42.19 1.34
N PHE A 5 29.40 -41.24 1.83
CA PHE A 5 27.97 -41.45 2.09
C PHE A 5 27.20 -41.34 0.77
N THR A 6 27.02 -42.51 0.17
CA THR A 6 25.92 -42.98 -0.68
C THR A 6 24.92 -41.94 -1.21
N ASP A 7 25.02 -41.70 -2.52
CA ASP A 7 24.12 -40.97 -3.44
C ASP A 7 22.74 -41.66 -3.66
N GLY A 8 22.34 -42.55 -2.74
CA GLY A 8 21.16 -43.41 -2.84
C GLY A 8 19.90 -42.88 -2.13
N SER A 9 20.05 -42.12 -1.04
CA SER A 9 18.92 -41.60 -0.24
C SER A 9 18.26 -40.36 -0.85
N CYS A 10 18.99 -39.59 -1.68
CA CYS A 10 18.43 -38.44 -2.39
C CYS A 10 17.51 -38.82 -3.57
N ARG A 11 17.70 -39.99 -4.19
CA ARG A 11 16.90 -40.40 -5.36
C ARG A 11 15.50 -40.88 -4.99
N THR A 12 15.35 -41.59 -3.86
CA THR A 12 14.03 -42.05 -3.37
C THR A 12 13.20 -40.89 -2.81
N ALA A 13 13.80 -39.97 -2.06
CA ALA A 13 13.09 -38.80 -1.51
C ALA A 13 12.51 -37.85 -2.58
N GLY A 14 13.18 -37.75 -3.75
CA GLY A 14 12.67 -36.96 -4.88
C GLY A 14 11.47 -37.59 -5.58
N LEU A 15 11.43 -38.92 -5.69
CA LEU A 15 10.33 -39.67 -6.33
C LEU A 15 9.05 -39.61 -5.49
N ASP A 16 9.17 -39.73 -4.17
CA ASP A 16 8.03 -39.67 -3.24
C ASP A 16 7.41 -38.25 -3.20
N ALA A 17 8.24 -37.20 -3.23
CA ALA A 17 7.76 -35.82 -3.29
C ALA A 17 6.98 -35.52 -4.59
N THR A 18 7.43 -36.05 -5.73
CA THR A 18 6.69 -35.92 -7.00
C THR A 18 5.38 -36.70 -7.00
N ALA A 19 5.36 -37.90 -6.42
CA ALA A 19 4.15 -38.71 -6.31
C ALA A 19 3.10 -38.08 -5.38
N ILE A 20 3.51 -37.45 -4.27
CA ILE A 20 2.62 -36.68 -3.39
C ILE A 20 2.03 -35.47 -4.12
N THR A 21 2.85 -34.80 -4.93
CA THR A 21 2.44 -33.64 -5.73
C THR A 21 1.39 -34.02 -6.77
N GLU A 22 1.56 -35.16 -7.43
CA GLU A 22 0.61 -35.70 -8.40
C GLU A 22 -0.70 -36.18 -7.75
N ALA A 23 -0.60 -36.90 -6.63
CA ALA A 23 -1.76 -37.32 -5.83
C ALA A 23 -2.56 -36.11 -5.32
N LEU A 24 -1.88 -35.03 -4.93
CA LEU A 24 -2.54 -33.78 -4.54
C LEU A 24 -3.25 -33.13 -5.74
N SER A 25 -2.60 -33.08 -6.91
CA SER A 25 -3.19 -32.53 -8.15
C SER A 25 -4.47 -33.25 -8.57
N GLN A 26 -4.49 -34.59 -8.47
CA GLN A 26 -5.68 -35.39 -8.78
C GLN A 26 -6.85 -35.11 -7.80
N ARG A 27 -6.55 -34.83 -6.53
CA ARG A 27 -7.57 -34.61 -5.49
C ARG A 27 -8.16 -33.21 -5.49
N ILE A 28 -7.35 -32.17 -5.67
CA ILE A 28 -7.83 -30.78 -5.68
C ILE A 28 -8.22 -30.30 -7.09
N GLY A 29 -7.87 -31.08 -8.12
CA GLY A 29 -8.10 -30.79 -9.52
C GLY A 29 -6.99 -29.93 -10.14
N PRO A 30 -6.66 -30.15 -11.44
CA PRO A 30 -5.48 -29.58 -12.08
C PRO A 30 -5.50 -28.05 -12.17
N GLN A 31 -6.69 -27.43 -12.23
CA GLN A 31 -6.85 -25.98 -12.27
C GLN A 31 -6.51 -25.32 -10.91
N LYS A 32 -6.95 -25.91 -9.79
CA LYS A 32 -6.62 -25.39 -8.45
C LYS A 32 -5.17 -25.67 -8.11
N PHE A 33 -4.65 -26.84 -8.48
CA PHE A 33 -3.25 -27.20 -8.27
C PHE A 33 -2.29 -26.25 -9.00
N LYS A 34 -2.59 -25.90 -10.26
CA LYS A 34 -1.81 -24.95 -11.06
C LYS A 34 -1.72 -23.56 -10.43
N ILE A 35 -2.81 -23.09 -9.81
CA ILE A 35 -2.88 -21.76 -9.21
C ILE A 35 -2.09 -21.69 -7.89
N TRP A 36 -2.24 -22.72 -7.04
CA TRP A 36 -1.79 -22.65 -5.65
C TRP A 36 -0.46 -23.36 -5.38
N PHE A 37 -0.09 -24.35 -6.18
CA PHE A 37 1.07 -25.20 -5.89
C PHE A 37 2.13 -25.15 -7.00
N GLN A 38 1.75 -25.20 -8.29
CA GLN A 38 2.70 -25.40 -9.40
C GLN A 38 3.86 -24.38 -9.45
N ASN A 39 3.62 -23.11 -9.11
CA ASN A 39 4.65 -22.06 -9.11
C ASN A 39 4.84 -21.38 -7.73
N SER A 40 4.10 -21.82 -6.72
CA SER A 40 4.02 -21.14 -5.42
C SER A 40 4.40 -22.02 -4.23
N ALA A 41 4.53 -23.34 -4.44
CA ALA A 41 4.92 -24.30 -3.42
C ALA A 41 5.93 -25.33 -3.97
N ARG A 42 6.95 -25.64 -3.20
CA ARG A 42 7.94 -26.69 -3.47
C ARG A 42 7.86 -27.74 -2.36
N PHE A 43 7.64 -28.99 -2.72
CA PHE A 43 7.58 -30.10 -1.77
C PHE A 43 8.96 -30.75 -1.66
N SER A 44 9.44 -30.96 -0.44
CA SER A 44 10.64 -31.73 -0.16
C SER A 44 10.40 -32.66 1.03
N LEU A 45 10.94 -33.88 0.95
CA LEU A 45 10.85 -34.87 2.02
C LEU A 45 12.23 -34.99 2.68
N ALA A 46 12.32 -34.72 3.98
CA ALA A 46 13.56 -34.84 4.75
C ALA A 46 13.25 -35.41 6.14
N ASP A 47 13.97 -36.46 6.54
CA ASP A 47 13.94 -37.05 7.89
C ASP A 47 12.53 -37.38 8.43
N GLY A 48 11.61 -37.84 7.57
CA GLY A 48 10.23 -38.19 7.95
C GLY A 48 9.24 -37.01 7.99
N TYR A 49 9.69 -35.80 7.65
CA TYR A 49 8.86 -34.60 7.55
C TYR A 49 8.59 -34.23 6.10
N LEU A 50 7.35 -33.81 5.81
CA LEU A 50 7.00 -33.20 4.54
C LEU A 50 7.16 -31.68 4.67
N ARG A 51 8.21 -31.13 4.05
CA ARG A 51 8.45 -29.68 4.01
C ARG A 51 7.80 -29.09 2.77
N ILE A 52 7.04 -28.01 2.97
CA ILE A 52 6.39 -27.25 1.91
C ILE A 52 6.98 -25.84 1.90
N GLY A 53 7.90 -25.62 0.96
CA GLY A 53 8.52 -24.33 0.69
C GLY A 53 7.54 -23.41 -0.04
N VAL A 54 7.17 -22.27 0.54
CA VAL A 54 6.22 -21.30 -0.06
C VAL A 54 6.84 -19.92 -0.21
N ALA A 55 6.34 -19.14 -1.16
CA ALA A 55 6.91 -17.83 -1.49
C ALA A 55 6.79 -16.77 -0.38
N ASN A 56 5.81 -16.89 0.53
CA ASN A 56 5.66 -15.97 1.67
C ASN A 56 4.92 -16.64 2.87
N PRO A 57 5.06 -16.10 4.09
CA PRO A 57 4.41 -16.64 5.30
C PRO A 57 2.87 -16.65 5.26
N PHE A 58 2.28 -15.70 4.54
CA PHE A 58 0.82 -15.62 4.39
C PHE A 58 0.27 -16.82 3.60
N LEU A 59 0.97 -17.23 2.55
CA LEU A 59 0.62 -18.36 1.72
C LEU A 59 0.83 -19.69 2.46
N ALA A 60 1.80 -19.77 3.37
CA ALA A 60 1.93 -20.91 4.31
C ALA A 60 0.67 -21.04 5.16
N THR A 61 0.30 -19.98 5.86
CA THR A 61 -0.86 -19.95 6.77
C THR A 61 -2.17 -20.25 6.01
N TRP A 62 -2.29 -19.78 4.77
CA TRP A 62 -3.46 -20.00 3.94
C TRP A 62 -3.54 -21.44 3.40
N LEU A 63 -2.42 -22.00 2.90
CA LEU A 63 -2.37 -23.40 2.46
C LEU A 63 -2.59 -24.37 3.63
N GLU A 64 -2.06 -24.05 4.81
CA GLU A 64 -2.30 -24.80 6.03
C GLU A 64 -3.79 -24.75 6.44
N GLY A 65 -4.42 -23.58 6.37
CA GLY A 65 -5.84 -23.45 6.73
C GLY A 65 -6.80 -24.11 5.74
N HIS A 66 -6.46 -24.20 4.45
CA HIS A 66 -7.41 -24.60 3.39
C HIS A 66 -7.10 -25.94 2.72
N PHE A 67 -5.85 -26.40 2.74
CA PHE A 67 -5.44 -27.60 2.01
C PHE A 67 -4.70 -28.63 2.88
N LEU A 68 -4.55 -28.39 4.20
CA LEU A 68 -3.84 -29.32 5.08
C LEU A 68 -4.48 -30.71 5.13
N LYS A 69 -5.81 -30.81 5.08
CA LYS A 69 -6.51 -32.11 5.09
C LYS A 69 -6.21 -32.89 3.81
N GLU A 70 -6.20 -32.21 2.68
CA GLU A 70 -5.96 -32.74 1.35
C GLU A 70 -4.49 -33.13 1.16
N ILE A 71 -3.56 -32.31 1.66
CA ILE A 71 -2.12 -32.58 1.69
C ILE A 71 -1.83 -33.79 2.58
N ARG A 72 -2.39 -33.86 3.79
CA ARG A 72 -2.25 -35.03 4.68
C ARG A 72 -2.79 -36.30 4.04
N ALA A 73 -3.96 -36.22 3.41
CA ALA A 73 -4.56 -37.36 2.73
C ALA A 73 -3.75 -37.81 1.50
N ALA A 74 -3.16 -36.89 0.74
CA ALA A 74 -2.25 -37.19 -0.36
C ALA A 74 -0.94 -37.83 0.13
N ALA A 75 -0.36 -37.29 1.20
CA ALA A 75 0.85 -37.86 1.82
C ALA A 75 0.60 -39.27 2.40
N GLN A 76 -0.55 -39.50 3.04
CA GLN A 76 -0.95 -40.80 3.57
C GLN A 76 -1.16 -41.85 2.45
N ALA A 77 -1.73 -41.44 1.32
CA ALA A 77 -1.97 -42.34 0.19
C ALA A 77 -0.67 -42.82 -0.47
N VAL A 78 0.39 -42.01 -0.44
CA VAL A 78 1.68 -42.32 -1.08
C VAL A 78 2.64 -42.97 -0.09
N MET A 79 2.71 -42.50 1.15
CA MET A 79 3.71 -42.97 2.14
C MET A 79 3.14 -43.98 3.15
N GLY A 80 1.85 -44.31 3.10
CA GLY A 80 1.19 -45.25 4.03
C GLY A 80 1.08 -44.77 5.49
N SER A 81 1.71 -43.64 5.83
CA SER A 81 1.72 -43.01 7.15
C SER A 81 1.53 -41.49 7.00
N VAL A 82 1.06 -40.82 8.06
CA VAL A 82 0.85 -39.36 8.04
C VAL A 82 2.12 -38.67 8.53
N PRO A 83 2.94 -38.08 7.66
CA PRO A 83 4.11 -37.32 8.10
C PRO A 83 3.68 -36.04 8.80
N GLU A 84 4.56 -35.53 9.66
CA GLU A 84 4.43 -34.19 10.21
C GLU A 84 4.78 -33.16 9.12
N ILE A 85 3.88 -32.21 8.88
CA ILE A 85 3.97 -31.24 7.76
C ILE A 85 4.48 -29.92 8.31
N SER A 86 5.56 -29.40 7.73
CA SER A 86 6.13 -28.10 8.09
C SER A 86 6.15 -27.17 6.89
N PHE A 87 5.65 -25.94 7.08
CA PHE A 87 5.72 -24.90 6.06
C PHE A 87 6.95 -24.02 6.31
N THR A 88 7.75 -23.78 5.27
CA THR A 88 8.93 -22.93 5.34
C THR A 88 8.90 -21.90 4.22
N VAL A 89 9.42 -20.70 4.45
CA VAL A 89 9.48 -19.67 3.41
C VAL A 89 10.72 -19.92 2.54
N ASP A 90 10.51 -20.12 1.24
CA ASP A 90 11.59 -20.31 0.26
C ASP A 90 11.81 -19.01 -0.52
N ALA A 91 12.94 -18.36 -0.28
CA ALA A 91 13.29 -17.05 -0.86
C ALA A 91 13.47 -17.10 -2.39
N GLU A 92 13.78 -18.26 -2.97
CA GLU A 92 13.96 -18.41 -4.43
C GLU A 92 12.64 -18.36 -5.20
N LEU A 93 11.52 -18.75 -4.57
CA LEU A 93 10.18 -18.73 -5.18
C LEU A 93 9.63 -17.31 -5.32
N ASN A 94 10.17 -16.33 -4.59
CA ASN A 94 9.75 -14.93 -4.63
C ASN A 94 10.23 -14.21 -5.91
N GLY A 95 11.30 -14.70 -6.55
CA GLY A 95 11.91 -14.08 -7.73
C GLY A 95 11.20 -14.38 -9.07
N ARG A 96 10.43 -15.48 -9.17
CA ARG A 96 9.88 -15.96 -10.45
C ARG A 96 8.52 -15.37 -10.85
N ARG A 97 7.82 -14.65 -9.96
CA ARG A 97 6.48 -14.10 -10.24
C ARG A 97 6.51 -12.74 -10.97
N ARG A 98 7.67 -12.09 -11.09
CA ARG A 98 7.81 -10.80 -11.79
C ARG A 98 7.87 -10.88 -13.33
N GLN A 99 7.94 -12.08 -13.93
CA GLN A 99 8.12 -12.24 -15.38
C GLN A 99 6.90 -12.74 -16.18
N LEU A 100 5.78 -13.09 -15.53
CA LEU A 100 4.61 -13.70 -16.22
C LEU A 100 3.43 -12.76 -16.48
N SER A 101 3.52 -11.47 -16.14
CA SER A 101 2.46 -10.48 -16.41
C SER A 101 2.60 -9.75 -17.75
N ALA A 102 3.42 -10.25 -18.67
CA ALA A 102 3.73 -9.56 -19.92
C ALA A 102 3.59 -10.44 -21.18
N VAL A 103 2.49 -11.19 -21.36
CA VAL A 103 2.03 -11.64 -22.70
C VAL A 103 0.49 -11.77 -22.69
N ALA A 104 -0.15 -11.13 -23.67
CA ALA A 104 -1.61 -10.94 -23.92
C ALA A 104 -2.36 -12.26 -24.31
N PRO A 105 -3.61 -12.27 -24.87
CA PRO A 105 -4.64 -11.23 -25.09
C PRO A 105 -6.07 -11.63 -24.63
N GLY A 106 -7.01 -10.68 -24.67
CA GLY A 106 -8.44 -10.93 -24.44
C GLY A 106 -9.18 -11.47 -25.68
N PRO A 107 -10.42 -11.98 -25.52
CA PRO A 107 -11.32 -12.17 -26.65
C PRO A 107 -12.58 -11.30 -26.57
N SER A 108 -12.89 -10.69 -27.70
CA SER A 108 -14.19 -10.11 -28.06
C SER A 108 -15.11 -11.17 -28.69
N SER A 109 -16.41 -11.03 -28.43
CA SER A 109 -17.58 -11.47 -29.22
C SER A 109 -17.84 -12.96 -29.42
N VAL A 110 -19.08 -13.42 -29.14
CA VAL A 110 -20.07 -13.88 -30.15
C VAL A 110 -21.36 -14.41 -29.47
N ALA A 111 -22.50 -14.00 -30.05
CA ALA A 111 -23.83 -14.63 -30.13
C ALA A 111 -24.77 -14.79 -28.91
N ARG A 112 -25.68 -13.82 -28.83
CA ARG A 112 -27.15 -13.95 -28.88
C ARG A 112 -27.71 -15.37 -29.13
N VAL A 113 -28.51 -15.89 -28.19
CA VAL A 113 -29.64 -16.82 -28.46
C VAL A 113 -30.84 -16.41 -27.61
N THR A 114 -31.97 -16.27 -28.28
CA THR A 114 -33.29 -15.89 -27.78
C THR A 114 -34.12 -17.10 -27.34
N SER A 115 -34.98 -16.85 -26.35
CA SER A 115 -36.30 -17.47 -26.10
C SER A 115 -36.38 -18.95 -25.66
N HIS A 116 -37.00 -19.19 -24.50
CA HIS A 116 -38.35 -19.80 -24.39
C HIS A 116 -38.85 -19.76 -22.92
N LYS A 117 -40.12 -19.36 -22.74
CA LYS A 117 -40.99 -19.60 -21.55
C LYS A 117 -41.23 -21.12 -21.44
N ALA A 118 -41.54 -21.77 -20.31
CA ALA A 118 -42.66 -21.54 -19.38
C ALA A 118 -42.51 -22.48 -18.14
N PRO A 119 -43.49 -22.61 -17.21
CA PRO A 119 -43.28 -22.56 -15.76
C PRO A 119 -43.35 -23.92 -15.05
N VAL A 120 -42.86 -24.01 -13.82
CA VAL A 120 -43.35 -25.02 -12.84
C VAL A 120 -43.43 -24.40 -11.44
N THR A 121 -44.61 -24.56 -10.88
CA THR A 121 -45.15 -24.21 -9.56
C THR A 121 -44.63 -25.10 -8.44
N GLY A 122 -44.56 -24.53 -7.22
CA GLY A 122 -44.90 -25.21 -5.96
C GLY A 122 -43.83 -26.06 -5.29
N HIS A 123 -43.23 -25.55 -4.21
CA HIS A 123 -43.59 -26.03 -2.88
C HIS A 123 -42.99 -25.12 -1.79
N GLU A 124 -43.89 -24.58 -0.97
CA GLU A 124 -43.60 -24.01 0.32
C GLU A 124 -43.04 -25.09 1.25
N THR A 125 -42.01 -24.73 2.01
CA THR A 125 -41.78 -25.37 3.30
C THR A 125 -41.33 -24.30 4.27
N GLN A 126 -42.27 -23.92 5.14
CA GLN A 126 -42.03 -23.15 6.34
C GLN A 126 -41.09 -23.96 7.24
N VAL A 127 -39.99 -23.34 7.67
CA VAL A 127 -39.33 -23.71 8.93
C VAL A 127 -39.18 -22.42 9.72
N THR A 128 -40.06 -22.29 10.70
CA THR A 128 -40.00 -21.33 11.80
C THR A 128 -39.00 -21.82 12.83
N SER A 129 -37.96 -21.05 13.10
CA SER A 129 -37.37 -20.95 14.43
C SER A 129 -36.39 -19.78 14.48
N ASP A 130 -36.85 -18.76 15.21
CA ASP A 130 -36.14 -17.69 15.88
C ASP A 130 -34.69 -18.05 16.30
N GLU A 131 -33.72 -17.42 15.63
CA GLU A 131 -32.44 -17.06 16.25
C GLU A 131 -32.07 -15.67 15.72
N ARG A 132 -32.28 -14.65 16.54
CA ARG A 132 -31.78 -13.29 16.31
C ARG A 132 -30.25 -13.30 16.39
N PRO A 133 -29.50 -12.98 15.32
CA PRO A 133 -28.11 -12.60 15.47
C PRO A 133 -28.10 -11.09 15.77
N GLY A 134 -27.63 -10.71 16.96
CA GLY A 134 -27.34 -9.31 17.28
C GLY A 134 -26.32 -8.70 16.29
N PRO A 135 -26.20 -7.36 16.22
CA PRO A 135 -25.33 -6.69 15.27
C PRO A 135 -23.87 -6.77 15.71
N SER A 136 -23.23 -7.92 15.51
CA SER A 136 -21.77 -8.06 15.61
C SER A 136 -21.14 -7.86 14.23
N GLY A 137 -20.43 -6.74 14.04
CA GLY A 137 -19.61 -6.50 12.86
C GLY A 137 -18.51 -7.56 12.75
N GLN A 138 -18.61 -8.45 11.77
CA GLN A 138 -17.61 -9.48 11.52
C GLN A 138 -16.70 -9.06 10.34
N THR A 139 -15.59 -8.42 10.69
CA THR A 139 -14.28 -8.74 10.12
C THR A 139 -13.57 -9.71 11.10
N VAL A 140 -12.72 -10.61 10.61
CA VAL A 140 -11.98 -11.59 11.44
C VAL A 140 -11.01 -10.89 12.41
N GLU A 141 -10.66 -9.63 12.14
CA GLU A 141 -10.01 -8.72 13.07
C GLU A 141 -10.73 -7.37 12.99
N GLY A 142 -11.35 -6.91 14.08
CA GLY A 142 -11.99 -5.58 14.12
C GLY A 142 -10.96 -4.45 13.93
N PRO A 143 -11.40 -3.24 13.56
CA PRO A 143 -10.52 -2.07 13.48
C PRO A 143 -9.76 -1.92 14.81
N ARG A 144 -8.42 -1.88 14.76
CA ARG A 144 -7.57 -1.85 15.97
C ARG A 144 -7.26 -0.43 16.43
N LEU A 145 -7.35 0.53 15.51
CA LEU A 145 -6.97 1.92 15.74
C LEU A 145 -8.15 2.77 16.25
N THR A 146 -7.88 3.70 17.17
CA THR A 146 -8.88 4.56 17.85
C THR A 146 -8.61 6.04 17.57
N LEU A 147 -9.59 6.93 17.75
CA LEU A 147 -9.34 8.37 17.59
C LEU A 147 -8.56 9.00 18.76
N ASP A 148 -8.67 8.44 19.97
CA ASP A 148 -7.89 8.91 21.13
C ASP A 148 -6.39 8.79 20.89
N THR A 149 -6.04 7.88 19.98
CA THR A 149 -4.69 7.56 19.62
C THR A 149 -4.15 8.32 18.41
N PHE A 150 -4.97 9.19 17.82
CA PHE A 150 -4.64 9.99 16.64
C PHE A 150 -4.17 11.38 17.08
N VAL A 151 -2.92 11.73 16.77
CA VAL A 151 -2.38 13.07 17.06
C VAL A 151 -2.90 14.06 16.03
N VAL A 152 -3.50 15.14 16.53
CA VAL A 152 -4.06 16.21 15.71
C VAL A 152 -3.02 17.32 15.53
N GLY A 153 -2.88 17.77 14.29
CA GLY A 153 -2.07 18.92 13.91
C GLY A 153 -2.65 19.64 12.69
N PRO A 154 -2.05 20.75 12.27
CA PRO A 154 -2.60 21.59 11.19
C PRO A 154 -2.86 20.82 9.88
N SER A 155 -2.04 19.81 9.58
CA SER A 155 -2.12 19.03 8.33
C SER A 155 -3.28 18.01 8.28
N ASN A 156 -3.90 17.71 9.43
CA ASN A 156 -4.92 16.67 9.55
C ASN A 156 -6.17 17.11 10.34
N GLU A 157 -6.18 18.34 10.87
CA GLU A 157 -7.24 18.91 11.71
C GLU A 157 -8.61 18.89 11.02
N LEU A 158 -8.68 19.31 9.75
CA LEU A 158 -9.94 19.32 9.00
C LEU A 158 -10.53 17.92 8.86
N ALA A 159 -9.69 16.93 8.54
CA ALA A 159 -10.12 15.54 8.40
C ALA A 159 -10.58 14.96 9.75
N TYR A 160 -9.87 15.28 10.82
CA TYR A 160 -10.22 14.88 12.18
C TYR A 160 -11.55 15.49 12.66
N ASN A 161 -11.80 16.77 12.37
CA ASN A 161 -13.06 17.42 12.70
C ASN A 161 -14.23 16.86 11.89
N ALA A 162 -14.02 16.56 10.60
CA ALA A 162 -15.01 15.86 9.77
C ALA A 162 -15.33 14.46 10.34
N ALA A 163 -14.30 13.71 10.78
CA ALA A 163 -14.47 12.42 11.44
C ALA A 163 -15.32 12.53 12.72
N LYS A 164 -15.06 13.52 13.57
CA LYS A 164 -15.87 13.80 14.77
C LYS A 164 -17.34 14.10 14.45
N ALA A 165 -17.59 14.90 13.41
CA ALA A 165 -18.95 15.21 12.98
C ALA A 165 -19.70 13.93 12.55
N VAL A 166 -19.07 13.07 11.76
CA VAL A 166 -19.64 11.78 11.33
C VAL A 166 -19.89 10.82 12.50
N ILE A 167 -19.06 10.85 13.53
CA ILE A 167 -19.31 10.03 14.74
C ILE A 167 -20.56 10.50 15.47
N ARG A 168 -20.67 11.81 15.70
CA ARG A 168 -21.74 12.44 16.47
C ARG A 168 -23.10 12.38 15.77
N GLU A 169 -23.12 12.62 14.46
CA GLU A 169 -24.35 12.79 13.68
C GLU A 169 -24.67 11.52 12.90
N GLN A 170 -25.91 11.04 12.99
CA GLN A 170 -26.35 9.86 12.26
C GLN A 170 -26.55 10.13 10.76
N GLN A 171 -26.91 11.37 10.43
CA GLN A 171 -26.98 11.92 9.08
C GLN A 171 -26.10 13.16 9.01
N SER A 172 -24.80 12.95 8.79
CA SER A 172 -23.86 14.06 8.60
C SER A 172 -24.10 14.73 7.25
N PRO A 173 -23.98 16.07 7.14
CA PRO A 173 -23.98 16.75 5.85
C PRO A 173 -22.80 16.30 4.95
N PHE A 174 -21.78 15.67 5.53
CA PHE A 174 -20.60 15.18 4.84
C PHE A 174 -20.83 13.76 4.30
N ASN A 175 -21.70 13.61 3.30
CA ASN A 175 -21.99 12.31 2.69
C ASN A 175 -21.90 12.36 1.15
N PRO A 176 -20.96 11.61 0.53
CA PRO A 176 -19.91 10.84 1.18
C PRO A 176 -18.84 11.74 1.82
N LEU A 177 -18.14 11.21 2.82
CA LEU A 177 -16.86 11.77 3.28
C LEU A 177 -15.72 11.06 2.55
N PHE A 178 -14.98 11.78 1.71
CA PHE A 178 -13.84 11.27 0.96
C PHE A 178 -12.53 11.85 1.51
N ILE A 179 -11.69 11.02 2.10
CA ILE A 179 -10.40 11.39 2.68
C ILE A 179 -9.29 10.92 1.75
N HIS A 180 -8.38 11.82 1.35
CA HIS A 180 -7.24 11.46 0.54
C HIS A 180 -5.93 12.08 1.01
N GLY A 181 -4.80 11.52 0.57
CA GLY A 181 -3.47 11.98 0.98
C GLY A 181 -2.40 10.95 0.70
N GLY A 182 -1.13 11.33 0.84
CA GLY A 182 0.00 10.45 0.57
C GLY A 182 0.04 9.18 1.44
N TYR A 183 0.99 8.29 1.16
CA TYR A 183 1.16 7.07 1.95
C TYR A 183 1.51 7.41 3.41
N GLY A 184 0.90 6.68 4.34
CA GLY A 184 1.26 6.78 5.75
C GLY A 184 0.93 8.11 6.44
N VAL A 185 0.00 8.92 5.93
CA VAL A 185 -0.44 10.16 6.61
C VAL A 185 -1.56 9.95 7.64
N GLY A 186 -1.94 8.70 7.92
CA GLY A 186 -2.96 8.37 8.93
C GLY A 186 -4.39 8.14 8.40
N LYS A 187 -4.59 7.98 7.09
CA LYS A 187 -5.93 7.79 6.50
C LYS A 187 -6.67 6.56 7.02
N THR A 188 -6.03 5.39 7.00
CA THR A 188 -6.57 4.14 7.56
C THR A 188 -6.84 4.26 9.06
N HIS A 189 -5.95 4.94 9.81
CA HIS A 189 -6.15 5.19 11.24
C HIS A 189 -7.42 6.00 11.46
N LEU A 190 -7.60 7.09 10.72
CA LEU A 190 -8.78 7.94 10.83
C LEU A 190 -10.06 7.18 10.47
N LEU A 191 -10.06 6.40 9.39
CA LEU A 191 -11.21 5.59 8.97
C LEU A 191 -11.62 4.54 10.01
N GLN A 192 -10.64 3.80 10.53
CA GLN A 192 -10.87 2.84 11.61
C GLN A 192 -11.34 3.53 12.89
N GLY A 193 -10.76 4.68 13.22
CA GLY A 193 -11.14 5.51 14.34
C GLY A 193 -12.60 5.97 14.25
N ILE A 194 -13.08 6.35 13.06
CA ILE A 194 -14.50 6.67 12.84
C ILE A 194 -15.38 5.45 13.10
N CYS A 195 -15.04 4.28 12.56
CA CYS A 195 -15.82 3.07 12.77
C CYS A 195 -15.95 2.71 14.26
N ARG A 196 -14.84 2.79 15.01
CA ARG A 196 -14.84 2.53 16.46
C ARG A 196 -15.59 3.62 17.24
N GLY A 197 -15.39 4.88 16.89
CA GLY A 197 -16.09 6.00 17.51
C GLY A 197 -17.60 5.89 17.32
N VAL A 198 -18.06 5.48 16.13
CA VAL A 198 -19.49 5.20 15.87
C VAL A 198 -19.97 3.99 16.66
N ALA A 199 -19.19 2.91 16.73
CA ALA A 199 -19.56 1.72 17.51
C ALA A 199 -19.74 2.04 19.01
N GLN A 200 -18.91 2.95 19.55
CA GLN A 200 -18.99 3.40 20.94
C GLN A 200 -20.12 4.40 21.17
N ALA A 201 -20.23 5.43 20.33
CA ALA A 201 -21.22 6.49 20.49
C ALA A 201 -22.64 6.05 20.12
N ARG A 202 -22.77 5.13 19.16
CA ARG A 202 -24.05 4.67 18.61
C ARG A 202 -24.09 3.14 18.43
N PRO A 203 -24.18 2.35 19.53
CA PRO A 203 -24.05 0.89 19.50
C PRO A 203 -25.04 0.14 18.59
N GLN A 204 -26.19 0.74 18.28
CA GLN A 204 -27.20 0.17 17.39
C GLN A 204 -26.90 0.37 15.90
N THR A 205 -25.87 1.17 15.56
CA THR A 205 -25.50 1.45 14.17
C THR A 205 -24.79 0.24 13.59
N ARG A 206 -25.32 -0.31 12.49
CA ARG A 206 -24.59 -1.32 11.72
C ARG A 206 -23.53 -0.61 10.89
N TRP A 207 -22.27 -0.89 11.15
CA TRP A 207 -21.17 -0.35 10.36
C TRP A 207 -20.42 -1.49 9.67
N LEU A 208 -19.83 -1.19 8.53
CA LEU A 208 -19.08 -2.14 7.72
C LEU A 208 -17.79 -1.47 7.24
N TYR A 209 -16.66 -2.03 7.65
CA TYR A 209 -15.32 -1.63 7.22
C TYR A 209 -14.72 -2.72 6.33
N LEU A 210 -14.13 -2.33 5.20
CA LEU A 210 -13.39 -3.20 4.29
C LEU A 210 -12.50 -2.38 3.36
N SER A 211 -11.46 -3.01 2.82
CA SER A 211 -10.73 -2.40 1.70
C SER A 211 -11.50 -2.55 0.38
N ALA A 212 -11.21 -1.69 -0.59
CA ALA A 212 -11.72 -1.83 -1.95
C ALA A 212 -11.30 -3.16 -2.60
N GLU A 213 -10.13 -3.69 -2.23
CA GLU A 213 -9.67 -5.00 -2.67
C GLU A 213 -10.53 -6.13 -2.08
N GLU A 214 -10.83 -6.07 -0.79
CA GLU A 214 -11.73 -7.03 -0.12
C GLU A 214 -13.13 -6.98 -0.73
N PHE A 215 -13.66 -5.79 -1.03
CA PHE A 215 -14.94 -5.64 -1.73
C PHE A 215 -14.90 -6.36 -3.09
N ALA A 216 -13.84 -6.14 -3.88
CA ALA A 216 -13.66 -6.78 -5.18
C ALA A 216 -13.57 -8.32 -5.05
N ASN A 217 -12.79 -8.81 -4.09
CA ASN A 217 -12.60 -10.24 -3.85
C ASN A 217 -13.90 -10.91 -3.41
N GLN A 218 -14.66 -10.29 -2.51
CA GLN A 218 -15.96 -10.78 -2.07
C GLN A 218 -16.99 -10.76 -3.21
N PHE A 219 -16.97 -9.74 -4.06
CA PHE A 219 -17.84 -9.68 -5.24
C PHE A 219 -17.54 -10.81 -6.22
N VAL A 220 -16.26 -11.02 -6.57
CA VAL A 220 -15.84 -12.12 -7.45
C VAL A 220 -16.20 -13.48 -6.86
N LEU A 221 -16.02 -13.68 -5.56
CA LEU A 221 -16.41 -14.91 -4.88
C LEU A 221 -17.93 -15.14 -4.94
N ALA A 222 -18.72 -14.09 -4.74
CA ALA A 222 -20.18 -14.17 -4.79
C ALA A 222 -20.69 -14.50 -6.21
N LEU A 223 -20.04 -13.98 -7.25
CA LEU A 223 -20.33 -14.35 -8.64
C LEU A 223 -20.01 -15.83 -8.90
N LYS A 224 -18.82 -16.29 -8.49
CA LYS A 224 -18.40 -17.69 -8.67
C LYS A 224 -19.29 -18.69 -7.94
N THR A 225 -19.75 -18.33 -6.74
CA THR A 225 -20.58 -19.19 -5.89
C THR A 225 -22.09 -19.01 -6.12
N LYS A 226 -22.49 -18.14 -7.06
CA LYS A 226 -23.90 -17.76 -7.32
C LYS A 226 -24.62 -17.22 -6.06
N LYS A 227 -23.88 -16.56 -5.16
CA LYS A 227 -24.39 -15.97 -3.91
C LYS A 227 -24.41 -14.43 -3.96
N LEU A 228 -24.68 -13.85 -5.12
CA LEU A 228 -24.64 -12.39 -5.33
C LEU A 228 -25.64 -11.64 -4.43
N GLU A 229 -26.83 -12.18 -4.22
CA GLU A 229 -27.84 -11.55 -3.36
C GLU A 229 -27.42 -11.50 -1.88
N VAL A 230 -26.68 -12.50 -1.40
CA VAL A 230 -26.12 -12.51 -0.04
C VAL A 230 -25.07 -11.41 0.10
N PHE A 231 -24.18 -11.28 -0.89
CA PHE A 231 -23.21 -10.20 -0.95
C PHE A 231 -23.88 -8.82 -0.94
N ARG A 232 -24.86 -8.60 -1.82
CA ARG A 232 -25.60 -7.32 -1.90
C ARG A 232 -26.30 -6.99 -0.59
N ARG A 233 -26.93 -7.98 0.04
CA ARG A 233 -27.58 -7.81 1.34
C ARG A 233 -26.58 -7.37 2.39
N ARG A 234 -25.45 -8.07 2.53
CA ARG A 234 -24.39 -7.73 3.48
C ARG A 234 -23.85 -6.32 3.26
N MET A 235 -23.56 -5.94 2.02
CA MET A 235 -22.96 -4.65 1.69
C MET A 235 -23.95 -3.49 1.82
N ARG A 236 -25.22 -3.68 1.46
CA ARG A 236 -26.23 -2.60 1.41
C ARG A 236 -27.06 -2.47 2.69
N GLN A 237 -27.10 -3.49 3.54
CA GLN A 237 -27.76 -3.44 4.86
C GLN A 237 -26.83 -2.94 5.98
N THR A 238 -25.88 -2.07 5.66
CA THR A 238 -25.11 -1.30 6.64
C THR A 238 -25.71 0.09 6.78
N ASP A 239 -25.55 0.74 7.93
CA ASP A 239 -25.92 2.14 8.19
C ASP A 239 -24.70 3.08 8.05
N LEU A 240 -23.48 2.52 8.09
CA LEU A 240 -22.22 3.18 7.74
C LEU A 240 -21.35 2.24 6.90
N LEU A 241 -20.96 2.67 5.70
CA LEU A 241 -20.00 1.96 4.84
C LEU A 241 -18.65 2.70 4.82
N ALA A 242 -17.61 2.06 5.33
CA ALA A 242 -16.24 2.56 5.33
C ALA A 242 -15.39 1.73 4.36
N ILE A 243 -14.86 2.38 3.31
CA ILE A 243 -14.01 1.73 2.30
C ILE A 243 -12.61 2.32 2.35
N ASP A 244 -11.63 1.47 2.60
CA ASP A 244 -10.21 1.85 2.51
C ASP A 244 -9.66 1.62 1.08
N ASP A 245 -8.61 2.36 0.73
CA ASP A 245 -7.86 2.24 -0.52
C ASP A 245 -8.70 2.17 -1.83
N VAL A 246 -9.64 3.11 -2.01
CA VAL A 246 -10.58 3.16 -3.16
C VAL A 246 -9.90 3.13 -4.53
N HIS A 247 -8.66 3.58 -4.63
CA HIS A 247 -7.88 3.54 -5.87
C HIS A 247 -7.71 2.12 -6.45
N PHE A 248 -7.83 1.05 -5.65
CA PHE A 248 -7.82 -0.34 -6.14
C PHE A 248 -9.04 -0.72 -7.00
N LEU A 249 -10.10 0.10 -7.04
CA LEU A 249 -11.25 -0.13 -7.93
C LEU A 249 -10.96 0.26 -9.38
N ALA A 250 -9.97 1.13 -9.62
CA ALA A 250 -9.86 1.86 -10.88
C ALA A 250 -9.60 0.95 -12.10
N SER A 251 -8.92 -0.18 -11.90
CA SER A 251 -8.65 -1.16 -12.98
C SER A 251 -9.72 -2.27 -13.10
N LYS A 252 -10.87 -2.16 -12.41
CA LYS A 252 -11.88 -3.23 -12.31
C LYS A 252 -13.30 -2.76 -12.70
N PRO A 253 -13.64 -2.62 -13.99
CA PRO A 253 -14.91 -2.03 -14.45
C PRO A 253 -16.17 -2.66 -13.85
N SER A 254 -16.29 -4.00 -13.85
CA SER A 254 -17.45 -4.69 -13.27
C SER A 254 -17.58 -4.49 -11.75
N THR A 255 -16.45 -4.35 -11.06
CA THR A 255 -16.46 -4.04 -9.62
C THR A 255 -16.85 -2.59 -9.37
N GLN A 256 -16.41 -1.65 -10.20
CA GLN A 256 -16.83 -0.25 -10.13
C GLN A 256 -18.34 -0.10 -10.29
N GLU A 257 -18.94 -0.84 -11.22
CA GLU A 257 -20.38 -0.81 -11.46
C GLU A 257 -21.16 -1.33 -10.23
N GLU A 258 -20.81 -2.50 -9.70
CA GLU A 258 -21.47 -3.04 -8.50
C GLU A 258 -21.24 -2.15 -7.27
N PHE A 259 -20.05 -1.54 -7.16
CA PHE A 259 -19.76 -0.56 -6.11
C PHE A 259 -20.63 0.69 -6.25
N LEU A 260 -20.79 1.23 -7.46
CA LEU A 260 -21.67 2.37 -7.73
C LEU A 260 -23.12 2.08 -7.32
N HIS A 261 -23.63 0.88 -7.61
CA HIS A 261 -24.97 0.48 -7.17
C HIS A 261 -25.09 0.36 -5.65
N THR A 262 -24.07 -0.21 -5.00
CA THR A 262 -24.00 -0.31 -3.54
C THR A 262 -23.98 1.07 -2.89
N PHE A 263 -23.10 1.96 -3.38
CA PHE A 263 -23.00 3.35 -2.97
C PHE A 263 -24.36 4.05 -3.09
N ASN A 264 -25.00 3.97 -4.26
CA ASN A 264 -26.28 4.64 -4.50
C ASN A 264 -27.36 4.16 -3.54
N THR A 265 -27.42 2.85 -3.29
CA THR A 265 -28.42 2.27 -2.39
C THR A 265 -28.27 2.81 -0.96
N ILE A 266 -27.03 2.90 -0.47
CA ILE A 266 -26.74 3.37 0.89
C ILE A 266 -26.97 4.89 0.97
N ASN A 267 -26.49 5.64 -0.01
CA ASN A 267 -26.64 7.10 -0.03
C ASN A 267 -28.11 7.54 -0.14
N LEU A 268 -28.90 6.90 -1.01
CA LEU A 268 -30.34 7.20 -1.15
C LEU A 268 -31.14 6.84 0.12
N ALA A 269 -30.67 5.88 0.91
CA ALA A 269 -31.26 5.54 2.20
C ALA A 269 -30.86 6.53 3.32
N GLY A 270 -30.12 7.61 3.01
CA GLY A 270 -29.65 8.59 3.98
C GLY A 270 -28.60 8.04 4.95
N LYS A 271 -27.90 6.97 4.56
CA LYS A 271 -26.90 6.29 5.37
C LYS A 271 -25.49 6.73 4.98
N GLN A 272 -24.55 6.60 5.91
CA GLN A 272 -23.23 7.21 5.76
C GLN A 272 -22.30 6.38 4.87
N VAL A 273 -21.60 7.05 3.95
CA VAL A 273 -20.47 6.47 3.21
C VAL A 273 -19.20 7.26 3.51
N ILE A 274 -18.11 6.54 3.80
CA ILE A 274 -16.78 7.10 4.05
C ILE A 274 -15.78 6.35 3.19
N LEU A 275 -14.94 7.10 2.49
CA LEU A 275 -14.03 6.60 1.47
C LEU A 275 -12.62 7.14 1.74
N VAL A 276 -11.61 6.28 1.64
CA VAL A 276 -10.20 6.66 1.73
C VAL A 276 -9.47 6.31 0.45
N SER A 277 -8.54 7.17 0.01
CA SER A 277 -7.69 6.94 -1.17
C SER A 277 -6.33 7.62 -1.04
N ASP A 278 -5.33 7.14 -1.78
CA ASP A 278 -4.02 7.81 -1.88
C ASP A 278 -4.07 9.07 -2.76
N ALA A 279 -5.05 9.14 -3.67
CA ALA A 279 -5.21 10.24 -4.61
C ALA A 279 -6.63 10.84 -4.53
N HIS A 280 -6.73 12.12 -4.89
CA HIS A 280 -8.00 12.82 -5.04
C HIS A 280 -8.90 12.09 -6.07
N PRO A 281 -10.24 12.06 -5.94
CA PRO A 281 -11.11 11.33 -6.87
C PRO A 281 -10.83 11.58 -8.36
N LYS A 282 -10.59 12.84 -8.74
CA LYS A 282 -10.26 13.26 -10.12
C LYS A 282 -8.87 12.81 -10.60
N GLN A 283 -7.99 12.39 -9.71
CA GLN A 283 -6.62 11.95 -10.00
C GLN A 283 -6.50 10.41 -10.04
N ILE A 284 -7.53 9.68 -9.64
CA ILE A 284 -7.56 8.21 -9.73
C ILE A 284 -7.81 7.82 -11.19
N GLY A 285 -6.75 7.49 -11.92
CA GLY A 285 -6.85 7.08 -13.33
C GLY A 285 -7.66 5.81 -13.49
N GLN A 286 -8.48 5.71 -14.56
CA GLN A 286 -9.38 4.59 -14.88
C GLN A 286 -10.64 4.45 -14.00
N LEU A 287 -10.85 5.35 -13.03
CA LEU A 287 -12.12 5.42 -12.31
C LEU A 287 -13.21 6.01 -13.22
N SER A 288 -14.41 5.40 -13.22
CA SER A 288 -15.53 5.89 -14.03
C SER A 288 -15.98 7.29 -13.60
N GLU A 289 -16.36 8.13 -14.57
CA GLU A 289 -16.85 9.49 -14.32
C GLU A 289 -18.06 9.51 -13.37
N LYS A 290 -18.90 8.47 -13.43
CA LYS A 290 -20.05 8.30 -12.52
C LYS A 290 -19.59 8.24 -11.07
N LEU A 291 -18.57 7.45 -10.75
CA LEU A 291 -18.02 7.33 -9.40
C LEU A 291 -17.32 8.62 -8.97
N VAL A 292 -16.51 9.22 -9.84
CA VAL A 292 -15.84 10.50 -9.56
C VAL A 292 -16.87 11.56 -9.17
N ASN A 293 -17.95 11.70 -9.93
CA ASN A 293 -19.00 12.67 -9.64
C ASN A 293 -19.71 12.40 -8.31
N ARG A 294 -19.89 11.12 -7.92
CA ARG A 294 -20.46 10.77 -6.60
C ARG A 294 -19.50 11.04 -5.45
N PHE A 295 -18.20 10.84 -5.66
CA PHE A 295 -17.21 11.08 -4.61
C PHE A 295 -17.01 12.58 -4.36
N VAL A 296 -17.07 13.38 -5.42
CA VAL A 296 -16.93 14.84 -5.35
C VAL A 296 -18.22 15.55 -4.91
N SER A 297 -19.40 14.89 -5.00
CA SER A 297 -20.65 15.51 -4.55
C SER A 297 -20.77 15.66 -3.03
N GLY A 298 -19.90 15.01 -2.26
CA GLY A 298 -19.82 15.13 -0.80
C GLY A 298 -18.64 15.99 -0.33
N MET A 299 -18.14 15.71 0.87
CA MET A 299 -16.96 16.41 1.40
C MET A 299 -15.68 15.68 0.99
N VAL A 300 -14.79 16.36 0.28
CA VAL A 300 -13.45 15.85 -0.06
C VAL A 300 -12.41 16.56 0.80
N VAL A 301 -11.66 15.80 1.59
CA VAL A 301 -10.65 16.33 2.52
C VAL A 301 -9.30 15.71 2.23
N LYS A 302 -8.27 16.56 2.17
CA LYS A 302 -6.87 16.15 2.06
C LYS A 302 -6.25 16.04 3.45
N ILE A 303 -5.45 15.00 3.67
CA ILE A 303 -4.51 14.91 4.78
C ILE A 303 -3.10 15.06 4.22
N ASP A 304 -2.37 16.05 4.74
CA ASP A 304 -0.99 16.34 4.37
C ASP A 304 0.00 15.73 5.37
N ALA A 305 1.27 15.64 4.97
CA ALA A 305 2.34 15.18 5.85
C ALA A 305 2.40 16.08 7.12
N PRO A 306 2.56 15.48 8.31
CA PRO A 306 2.61 16.24 9.57
C PRO A 306 3.83 17.15 9.65
N ASP A 307 3.67 18.31 10.28
CA ASP A 307 4.77 19.21 10.61
C ASP A 307 5.70 18.60 11.68
N LEU A 308 6.86 19.24 11.94
CA LEU A 308 7.84 18.72 12.89
C LEU A 308 7.24 18.51 14.28
N GLN A 309 6.42 19.46 14.74
CA GLN A 309 5.80 19.40 16.06
C GLN A 309 4.87 18.19 16.17
N THR A 310 3.99 18.02 15.18
CA THR A 310 3.06 16.90 15.09
C THR A 310 3.81 15.57 14.98
N ARG A 311 4.94 15.51 14.25
CA ARG A 311 5.79 14.30 14.20
C ARG A 311 6.42 13.97 15.56
N CYS A 312 6.91 14.97 16.30
CA CYS A 312 7.40 14.76 17.66
C CYS A 312 6.30 14.23 18.57
N ASP A 313 5.10 14.79 18.48
CA ASP A 313 3.95 14.38 19.29
C ASP A 313 3.49 12.95 18.95
N ILE A 314 3.50 12.58 17.66
CA ILE A 314 3.26 11.20 17.20
C ILE A 314 4.30 10.25 17.79
N CYS A 315 5.59 10.57 17.68
CA CYS A 315 6.67 9.74 18.24
C CYS A 315 6.49 9.54 19.75
N ARG A 316 6.19 10.63 20.46
CA ARG A 316 6.00 10.61 21.92
C ARG A 316 4.82 9.72 22.29
N GLN A 317 3.68 9.88 21.62
CA GLN A 317 2.49 9.09 21.90
C GLN A 317 2.71 7.60 21.56
N PHE A 318 3.41 7.30 20.46
CA PHE A 318 3.73 5.93 20.07
C PHE A 318 4.72 5.26 21.04
N ALA A 319 5.79 5.96 21.43
CA ALA A 319 6.76 5.47 22.40
C ALA A 319 6.11 5.18 23.76
N LEU A 320 5.23 6.06 24.23
CA LEU A 320 4.47 5.85 25.47
C LEU A 320 3.57 4.60 25.40
N ARG A 321 2.96 4.31 24.26
CA ARG A 321 2.17 3.07 24.11
C ARG A 321 3.03 1.83 24.12
N MET A 322 4.14 1.86 23.40
CA MET A 322 5.03 0.71 23.30
C MET A 322 5.71 0.38 24.62
N THR A 323 6.05 1.39 25.42
CA THR A 323 6.65 1.21 26.76
C THR A 323 5.64 0.80 27.84
N ASN A 324 4.36 1.15 27.67
CA ASN A 324 3.29 0.72 28.57
C ASN A 324 2.64 -0.61 28.17
N ALA A 325 2.88 -1.10 26.95
CA ALA A 325 2.44 -2.42 26.54
C ALA A 325 3.24 -3.48 27.32
N PRO A 326 2.60 -4.54 27.85
CA PRO A 326 3.31 -5.63 28.49
C PRO A 326 4.13 -6.37 27.43
N LEU A 327 5.38 -5.96 27.24
CA LEU A 327 6.42 -6.81 26.67
C LEU A 327 6.55 -7.99 27.64
N GLY A 328 6.47 -9.21 27.12
CA GLY A 328 6.30 -10.45 27.90
C GLY A 328 7.17 -10.55 29.16
N ALA A 329 6.69 -11.35 30.12
CA ALA A 329 7.27 -11.52 31.45
C ALA A 329 8.80 -11.76 31.40
N GLY A 330 9.57 -10.76 31.86
CA GLY A 330 11.03 -10.90 32.03
C GLY A 330 11.85 -9.65 31.72
N HIS A 331 11.32 -8.69 30.97
CA HIS A 331 12.09 -7.50 30.58
C HIS A 331 11.93 -6.33 31.54
N LYS A 332 13.04 -5.64 31.82
CA LYS A 332 13.09 -4.41 32.62
C LYS A 332 12.22 -3.34 31.95
N LYS A 333 11.45 -2.61 32.75
CA LYS A 333 10.61 -1.52 32.25
C LYS A 333 11.51 -0.46 31.62
N LEU A 334 11.41 -0.29 30.30
CA LEU A 334 12.19 0.70 29.57
C LEU A 334 11.79 2.11 30.05
N GLY A 335 12.79 2.97 30.24
CA GLY A 335 12.55 4.38 30.60
C GLY A 335 11.85 5.16 29.48
N PRO A 336 11.33 6.37 29.78
CA PRO A 336 10.75 7.22 28.74
C PRO A 336 11.80 7.57 27.69
N MET A 337 11.39 7.59 26.41
CA MET A 337 12.28 7.98 25.33
C MET A 337 12.70 9.46 25.50
N PRO A 338 14.02 9.77 25.49
CA PRO A 338 14.47 11.15 25.62
C PRO A 338 13.96 12.05 24.49
N GLU A 339 13.66 13.31 24.81
CA GLU A 339 13.16 14.29 23.83
C GLU A 339 14.18 14.55 22.70
N SER A 340 15.48 14.45 23.00
CA SER A 340 16.54 14.53 21.98
C SER A 340 16.44 13.42 20.93
N VAL A 341 16.08 12.20 21.34
CA VAL A 341 15.88 11.06 20.43
C VAL A 341 14.60 11.23 19.62
N ILE A 342 13.50 11.66 20.27
CA ILE A 342 12.23 11.96 19.59
C ILE A 342 12.44 12.99 18.47
N ARG A 343 13.10 14.11 18.82
CA ARG A 343 13.38 15.18 17.87
C ARG A 343 14.29 14.71 16.74
N PHE A 344 15.33 13.95 17.04
CA PHE A 344 16.22 13.37 16.02
C PHE A 344 15.44 12.53 15.01
N VAL A 345 14.57 11.63 15.48
CA VAL A 345 13.74 10.79 14.60
C VAL A 345 12.77 11.63 13.77
N ALA A 346 12.10 12.61 14.38
CA ALA A 346 11.15 13.49 13.71
C ALA A 346 11.79 14.46 12.69
N GLU A 347 13.05 14.84 12.87
CA GLU A 347 13.79 15.68 11.92
C GLU A 347 14.25 14.89 10.67
N ARG A 348 14.53 13.59 10.84
CA ARG A 348 15.05 12.69 9.80
C ARG A 348 13.96 12.00 8.99
N VAL A 349 12.84 11.61 9.60
CA VAL A 349 11.72 10.94 8.92
C VAL A 349 10.57 11.94 8.74
N ARG A 350 10.41 12.48 7.54
CA ARG A 350 9.53 13.64 7.29
C ARG A 350 8.19 13.31 6.62
N THR A 351 8.15 12.29 5.77
CA THR A 351 7.05 12.11 4.80
C THR A 351 6.03 11.04 5.22
N ASN A 352 6.44 10.03 5.99
CA ASN A 352 5.63 8.83 6.25
C ASN A 352 5.56 8.49 7.74
N VAL A 353 4.36 8.54 8.34
CA VAL A 353 4.17 8.23 9.76
C VAL A 353 4.47 6.75 10.05
N ARG A 354 4.26 5.84 9.10
CA ARG A 354 4.61 4.41 9.30
C ARG A 354 6.12 4.22 9.43
N GLU A 355 6.91 4.96 8.67
CA GLU A 355 8.37 4.94 8.80
C GLU A 355 8.82 5.58 10.12
N LEU A 356 8.13 6.63 10.55
CA LEU A 356 8.38 7.30 11.83
C LEU A 356 8.13 6.34 13.01
N GLU A 357 6.97 5.68 13.02
CA GLU A 357 6.63 4.64 14.01
C GLU A 357 7.58 3.45 13.94
N GLY A 358 7.98 3.03 12.73
CA GLY A 358 8.96 1.96 12.52
C GLY A 358 10.35 2.29 13.08
N ALA A 359 10.81 3.54 12.92
CA ALA A 359 12.06 4.00 13.50
C ALA A 359 12.01 3.99 15.04
N VAL A 360 10.92 4.52 15.63
CA VAL A 360 10.71 4.49 17.08
C VAL A 360 10.64 3.04 17.61
N LEU A 361 9.92 2.16 16.92
CA LEU A 361 9.84 0.74 17.28
C LEU A 361 11.22 0.06 17.24
N LYS A 362 12.03 0.33 16.22
CA LYS A 362 13.38 -0.22 16.09
C LYS A 362 14.27 0.20 17.27
N LEU A 363 14.20 1.47 17.67
CA LEU A 363 14.95 1.99 18.83
C LEU A 363 14.51 1.32 20.13
N ILE A 364 13.20 1.21 20.36
CA ILE A 364 12.64 0.57 21.56
C ILE A 364 13.03 -0.91 21.60
N ALA A 365 12.92 -1.62 20.47
CA ALA A 365 13.30 -3.02 20.38
C ALA A 365 14.80 -3.21 20.65
N TYR A 366 15.66 -2.37 20.06
CA TYR A 366 17.11 -2.44 20.29
C TYR A 366 17.47 -2.22 21.76
N ALA A 367 16.95 -1.16 22.38
CA ALA A 367 17.18 -0.85 23.79
C ALA A 367 16.69 -1.98 24.71
N THR A 368 15.53 -2.56 24.40
CA THR A 368 14.97 -3.68 25.19
C THR A 368 15.79 -4.96 25.05
N LEU A 369 16.31 -5.26 23.85
CA LEU A 369 17.09 -6.46 23.58
C LEU A 369 18.53 -6.38 24.11
N GLN A 370 19.13 -5.19 24.15
CA GLN A 370 20.49 -4.97 24.66
C GLN A 370 20.52 -4.56 26.15
N ASP A 371 19.36 -4.41 26.79
CA ASP A 371 19.20 -3.85 28.14
C ASP A 371 19.94 -2.50 28.33
N GLU A 372 19.93 -1.69 27.27
CA GLU A 372 20.55 -0.36 27.23
C GLU A 372 19.50 0.75 27.35
N GLN A 373 19.92 1.91 27.86
CA GLN A 373 19.08 3.10 27.89
C GLN A 373 19.03 3.76 26.52
N LEU A 374 17.84 4.25 26.13
CA LEU A 374 17.67 5.06 24.93
C LEU A 374 18.53 6.33 25.03
N SER A 375 19.41 6.54 24.06
CA SER A 375 20.27 7.72 23.97
C SER A 375 20.41 8.19 22.53
N LEU A 376 20.80 9.46 22.35
CA LEU A 376 21.02 10.02 21.01
C LEU A 376 22.12 9.27 20.23
N PRO A 377 23.30 8.96 20.80
CA PRO A 377 24.33 8.20 20.10
C PRO A 377 23.85 6.81 19.65
N MET A 378 23.06 6.12 20.48
CA MET A 378 22.44 4.85 20.13
C MET A 378 21.47 5.01 18.96
N ALA A 379 20.65 6.07 18.98
CA ALA A 379 19.69 6.33 17.91
C ALA A 379 20.36 6.62 16.57
N GLU A 380 21.44 7.40 16.57
CA GLU A 380 22.25 7.68 15.39
C GLU A 380 22.86 6.39 14.81
N ALA A 381 23.45 5.55 15.67
CA ALA A 381 24.06 4.28 15.24
C ALA A 381 23.02 3.29 14.67
N VAL A 382 21.88 3.12 15.34
CA VAL A 382 20.84 2.13 14.97
C VAL A 382 20.06 2.57 13.71
N LEU A 383 19.87 3.88 13.52
CA LEU A 383 19.11 4.42 12.40
C LEU A 383 19.97 4.85 11.21
N ALA A 384 21.30 4.82 11.29
CA ALA A 384 22.19 5.17 10.18
C ALA A 384 21.77 4.50 8.84
N GLU A 385 21.62 3.17 8.83
CA GLU A 385 21.23 2.42 7.62
C GLU A 385 19.76 2.67 7.19
N HIS A 386 18.88 3.02 8.13
CA HIS A 386 17.47 3.29 7.84
C HIS A 386 17.30 4.69 7.23
N ILE A 387 18.08 5.67 7.70
CA ILE A 387 18.04 7.06 7.26
C ILE A 387 18.68 7.23 5.88
N GLU A 388 19.77 6.49 5.58
CA GLU A 388 20.39 6.50 4.24
C GLU A 388 19.44 6.00 3.13
N ARG A 389 18.39 5.25 3.48
CA ARG A 389 17.35 4.76 2.54
C ARG A 389 16.08 5.61 2.53
N CYS A 390 15.95 6.56 3.46
CA CYS A 390 14.76 7.41 3.64
C CYS A 390 14.94 8.83 3.08
N ASP A 391 16.07 9.15 2.43
CA ASP A 391 16.18 10.38 1.66
C ASP A 391 15.10 10.34 0.57
N PRO A 392 14.26 11.38 0.41
CA PRO A 392 13.18 11.36 -0.56
C PRO A 392 13.76 11.04 -1.93
N MET A 393 13.29 9.95 -2.54
CA MET A 393 13.68 9.60 -3.90
C MET A 393 13.19 10.71 -4.81
N VAL A 394 14.07 11.67 -5.10
CA VAL A 394 13.76 12.81 -5.94
C VAL A 394 13.32 12.27 -7.30
N HIS A 395 12.05 12.47 -7.66
CA HIS A 395 11.60 12.10 -8.98
C HIS A 395 12.02 13.17 -9.99
N VAL A 396 12.33 12.75 -11.21
CA VAL A 396 12.72 13.68 -12.29
C VAL A 396 11.63 14.72 -12.56
N THR A 397 10.36 14.35 -12.33
CA THR A 397 9.21 15.25 -12.45
C THR A 397 9.26 16.41 -11.46
N ASP A 398 9.74 16.18 -10.24
CA ASP A 398 9.82 17.20 -9.20
C ASP A 398 10.93 18.21 -9.53
N ILE A 399 12.06 17.70 -10.05
CA ILE A 399 13.15 18.52 -10.58
C ILE A 399 12.66 19.38 -11.75
N GLU A 400 11.93 18.80 -12.70
CA GLU A 400 11.38 19.56 -13.83
C GLU A 400 10.38 20.62 -13.40
N ALA A 401 9.54 20.32 -12.41
CA ALA A 401 8.59 21.27 -11.86
C ALA A 401 9.31 22.45 -11.18
N ALA A 402 10.29 22.16 -10.31
CA ALA A 402 11.08 23.18 -9.63
C ALA A 402 11.86 24.08 -10.62
N VAL A 403 12.56 23.46 -11.57
CA VAL A 403 13.29 24.18 -12.63
C VAL A 403 12.34 24.96 -13.52
N GLY A 404 11.22 24.37 -13.92
CA GLY A 404 10.23 25.01 -14.77
C GLY A 404 9.60 26.24 -14.12
N ALA A 405 9.25 26.14 -12.84
CA ALA A 405 8.73 27.27 -12.05
C ALA A 405 9.77 28.38 -11.90
N TYR A 406 11.04 28.04 -11.59
CA TYR A 406 12.10 29.02 -11.38
C TYR A 406 12.44 29.82 -12.66
N PHE A 407 12.60 29.12 -13.79
CA PHE A 407 12.99 29.72 -15.06
C PHE A 407 11.80 30.21 -15.90
N GLY A 408 10.55 29.91 -15.50
CA GLY A 408 9.35 30.24 -16.28
C GLY A 408 9.22 29.40 -17.56
N VAL A 409 9.67 28.15 -17.52
CA VAL A 409 9.71 27.24 -18.68
C VAL A 409 8.80 26.04 -18.42
N THR A 410 7.98 25.66 -19.40
CA THR A 410 7.12 24.48 -19.30
C THR A 410 7.92 23.18 -19.48
N SER A 411 7.47 22.06 -18.88
CA SER A 411 8.12 20.75 -19.09
C SER A 411 8.20 20.38 -20.57
N ALA A 412 7.17 20.67 -21.38
CA ALA A 412 7.20 20.47 -22.83
C ALA A 412 8.36 21.21 -23.53
N HIS A 413 8.72 22.42 -23.06
CA HIS A 413 9.86 23.16 -23.60
C HIS A 413 11.21 22.54 -23.17
N LEU A 414 11.32 21.98 -21.96
CA LEU A 414 12.52 21.27 -21.51
C LEU A 414 12.82 20.06 -22.40
N HIS A 415 11.78 19.31 -22.78
CA HIS A 415 11.87 18.14 -23.67
C HIS A 415 12.04 18.49 -25.16
N SER A 416 11.78 19.74 -25.54
CA SER A 416 11.84 20.16 -26.95
C SER A 416 13.28 20.31 -27.49
N ALA A 417 13.39 20.36 -28.83
CA ALA A 417 14.62 20.71 -29.52
C ALA A 417 14.91 22.23 -29.53
N LYS A 418 14.06 23.06 -28.92
CA LYS A 418 14.18 24.52 -28.93
C LYS A 418 15.47 24.97 -28.23
N LYS A 419 16.25 25.82 -28.90
CA LYS A 419 17.58 26.31 -28.47
C LYS A 419 17.56 27.71 -27.83
N GLY A 420 16.40 28.18 -27.36
CA GLY A 420 16.33 29.47 -26.66
C GLY A 420 17.25 29.49 -25.43
N ARG A 421 17.90 30.63 -25.16
CA ARG A 421 18.91 30.77 -24.10
C ARG A 421 18.39 30.32 -22.73
N THR A 422 17.23 30.84 -22.32
CA THR A 422 16.57 30.45 -21.05
C THR A 422 16.19 28.96 -21.03
N VAL A 423 15.63 28.44 -22.12
CA VAL A 423 15.22 27.03 -22.21
C VAL A 423 16.43 26.10 -22.12
N SER A 424 17.55 26.46 -22.76
CA SER A 424 18.78 25.68 -22.69
C SER A 424 19.38 25.70 -21.29
N LEU A 425 19.37 26.86 -20.63
CA LEU A 425 19.85 27.02 -19.27
C LEU A 425 19.02 26.18 -18.28
N ALA A 426 17.70 26.33 -18.32
CA ALA A 426 16.77 25.54 -17.51
C ALA A 426 16.99 24.04 -17.73
N ARG A 427 17.15 23.62 -18.98
CA ARG A 427 17.44 22.22 -19.32
C ARG A 427 18.78 21.74 -18.76
N HIS A 428 19.83 22.56 -18.78
CA HIS A 428 21.12 22.20 -18.19
C HIS A 428 21.03 22.01 -16.68
N PHE A 429 20.35 22.92 -15.97
CA PHE A 429 20.08 22.77 -14.54
C PHE A 429 19.26 21.51 -14.24
N SER A 430 18.23 21.22 -15.04
CA SER A 430 17.42 20.00 -14.90
C SER A 430 18.25 18.73 -15.07
N MET A 431 19.10 18.66 -16.10
CA MET A 431 20.02 17.53 -16.34
C MET A 431 21.02 17.35 -15.19
N TYR A 432 21.62 18.44 -14.72
CA TYR A 432 22.58 18.44 -13.61
C TYR A 432 21.92 17.94 -12.31
N LEU A 433 20.77 18.51 -11.94
CA LEU A 433 20.03 18.12 -10.75
C LEU A 433 19.56 16.66 -10.83
N THR A 434 19.11 16.21 -12.00
CA THR A 434 18.73 14.80 -12.20
C THR A 434 19.93 13.88 -11.98
N ARG A 435 21.11 14.23 -12.50
CA ARG A 435 22.34 13.46 -12.27
C ARG A 435 22.83 13.50 -10.82
N LYS A 436 22.54 14.58 -10.09
CA LYS A 436 22.95 14.77 -8.70
C LYS A 436 22.04 14.05 -7.70
N HIS A 437 20.73 14.07 -7.92
CA HIS A 437 19.73 13.59 -6.97
C HIS A 437 19.06 12.26 -7.36
N THR A 438 19.42 11.67 -8.50
CA THR A 438 18.90 10.36 -8.94
C THR A 438 20.03 9.43 -9.36
N ASN A 439 19.75 8.12 -9.34
CA ASN A 439 20.69 7.09 -9.81
C ASN A 439 20.67 6.91 -11.34
N MET A 440 20.01 7.79 -12.10
CA MET A 440 19.92 7.67 -13.56
C MET A 440 21.26 7.96 -14.23
N SER A 441 21.70 7.07 -15.12
CA SER A 441 22.87 7.29 -15.97
C SER A 441 22.66 8.47 -16.93
N SER A 442 23.76 9.09 -17.40
CA SER A 442 23.68 10.18 -18.38
C SER A 442 22.94 9.78 -19.67
N SER A 443 22.95 8.49 -20.02
CA SER A 443 22.17 7.95 -21.15
C SER A 443 20.67 7.94 -20.86
N GLU A 444 20.27 7.51 -19.66
CA GLU A 444 18.86 7.49 -19.23
C GLU A 444 18.31 8.91 -19.08
N VAL A 445 19.08 9.84 -18.50
CA VAL A 445 18.72 11.26 -18.43
C VAL A 445 18.54 11.85 -19.83
N GLY A 446 19.42 11.52 -20.77
CA GLY A 446 19.32 11.97 -22.16
C GLY A 446 18.05 11.46 -22.84
N ARG A 447 17.72 10.17 -22.64
CA ARG A 447 16.49 9.56 -23.15
C ARG A 447 15.24 10.24 -22.58
N TYR A 448 15.22 10.50 -21.28
CA TYR A 448 14.12 11.17 -20.59
C TYR A 448 13.95 12.62 -21.06
N MET A 449 15.03 13.36 -21.28
CA MET A 449 15.05 14.78 -21.69
C MET A 449 14.82 14.99 -23.20
N GLY A 450 13.94 14.20 -23.82
CA GLY A 450 13.61 14.30 -25.25
C GLY A 450 14.60 13.59 -26.19
N ASN A 451 15.03 12.36 -25.85
CA ASN A 451 15.92 11.52 -26.68
C ASN A 451 17.25 12.19 -27.08
N LYS A 452 17.89 12.87 -26.12
CA LYS A 452 19.21 13.49 -26.31
C LYS A 452 20.33 12.50 -26.07
N ASN A 453 21.43 12.67 -26.80
CA ASN A 453 22.64 11.85 -26.64
C ASN A 453 23.26 12.05 -25.25
N HIS A 454 23.80 10.97 -24.69
CA HIS A 454 24.61 10.94 -23.47
C HIS A 454 25.64 12.08 -23.38
N ALA A 455 26.35 12.36 -24.48
CA ALA A 455 27.39 13.39 -24.53
C ALA A 455 26.83 14.80 -24.26
N THR A 456 25.59 15.07 -24.68
CA THR A 456 24.90 16.35 -24.41
C THR A 456 24.66 16.54 -22.92
N VAL A 457 24.29 15.48 -22.21
CA VAL A 457 24.05 15.52 -20.75
C VAL A 457 25.36 15.78 -20.01
N LEU A 458 26.46 15.13 -20.40
CA LEU A 458 27.77 15.37 -19.81
C LEU A 458 28.24 16.82 -20.02
N VAL A 459 28.10 17.36 -21.24
CA VAL A 459 28.46 18.75 -21.54
C VAL A 459 27.59 19.73 -20.75
N ALA A 460 26.30 19.44 -20.58
CA ALA A 460 25.40 20.26 -19.75
C ALA A 460 25.82 20.27 -18.28
N CYS A 461 26.11 19.10 -17.69
CA CYS A 461 26.54 18.99 -16.30
C CYS A 461 27.85 19.72 -16.07
N LYS A 462 28.85 19.52 -16.95
CA LYS A 462 30.15 20.19 -16.86
C LYS A 462 30.02 21.72 -16.92
N LYS A 463 29.13 22.24 -17.78
CA LYS A 463 28.85 23.68 -17.83
C LYS A 463 28.28 24.22 -16.52
N ILE A 464 27.34 23.50 -15.90
CA ILE A 464 26.77 23.91 -14.61
C ILE A 464 27.84 23.84 -13.52
N GLU A 465 28.68 22.81 -13.49
CA GLU A 465 29.79 22.68 -12.53
C GLU A 465 30.79 23.84 -12.66
N GLU A 466 31.21 24.19 -13.88
CA GLU A 466 32.10 25.34 -14.13
C GLU A 466 31.45 26.67 -13.68
N MET A 467 30.15 26.83 -13.90
CA MET A 467 29.40 28.00 -13.44
C MET A 467 29.31 28.05 -11.92
N LEU A 468 29.16 26.92 -11.24
CA LEU A 468 29.09 26.82 -9.77
C LEU A 468 30.46 27.06 -9.13
N GLN A 469 31.54 26.56 -9.72
CA GLN A 469 32.91 26.78 -9.25
C GLN A 469 33.28 28.27 -9.22
N ARG A 470 32.87 29.01 -10.26
CA ARG A 470 33.16 30.44 -10.41
C ARG A 470 32.10 31.35 -9.77
N ASP A 471 31.06 30.77 -9.18
CA ASP A 471 29.86 31.47 -8.74
C ASP A 471 29.37 32.52 -9.76
N ALA A 472 29.26 32.05 -11.01
CA ALA A 472 28.99 32.89 -12.17
C ALA A 472 27.63 33.60 -12.05
N GLU A 473 27.58 34.81 -12.58
CA GLU A 473 26.33 35.55 -12.72
C GLU A 473 25.55 35.00 -13.93
N VAL A 474 24.30 34.58 -13.67
CA VAL A 474 23.46 33.89 -14.63
C VAL A 474 22.29 34.78 -14.99
N HIS A 475 22.13 35.05 -16.29
CA HIS A 475 21.06 35.88 -16.84
C HIS A 475 20.07 35.03 -17.63
N TRP A 476 18.77 35.22 -17.38
CA TRP A 476 17.70 34.58 -18.14
C TRP A 476 16.46 35.47 -18.24
N GLU A 477 15.66 35.22 -19.28
CA GLU A 477 14.35 35.85 -19.45
C GLU A 477 13.30 35.07 -18.65
N GLY A 478 12.80 35.65 -17.57
CA GLY A 478 11.70 35.09 -16.78
C GLY A 478 10.33 35.65 -17.17
N PRO A 479 9.24 35.18 -16.53
CA PRO A 479 7.88 35.63 -16.82
C PRO A 479 7.63 37.14 -16.61
N HIS A 480 8.47 37.78 -15.80
CA HIS A 480 8.37 39.20 -15.43
C HIS A 480 9.57 40.02 -15.93
N GLY A 481 10.30 39.53 -16.95
CA GLY A 481 11.46 40.21 -17.54
C GLY A 481 12.80 39.54 -17.24
N ASN A 482 13.89 40.26 -17.53
CA ASN A 482 15.26 39.77 -17.34
C ASN A 482 15.59 39.59 -15.86
N LYS A 483 16.02 38.39 -15.49
CA LYS A 483 16.46 38.02 -14.15
C LYS A 483 17.96 37.74 -14.12
N ILE A 484 18.57 38.03 -12.98
CA ILE A 484 19.99 37.86 -12.72
C ILE A 484 20.14 37.24 -11.34
N ALA A 485 20.91 36.15 -11.24
CA ALA A 485 21.26 35.55 -9.96
C ALA A 485 22.61 34.82 -10.04
N LYS A 486 23.25 34.65 -8.89
CA LYS A 486 24.46 33.83 -8.74
C LYS A 486 24.14 32.35 -8.90
N SER A 487 25.02 31.60 -9.56
CA SER A 487 24.80 30.17 -9.85
C SER A 487 24.60 29.35 -8.57
N LYS A 488 25.32 29.65 -7.47
CA LYS A 488 25.11 28.96 -6.18
C LYS A 488 23.75 29.29 -5.55
N ALA A 489 23.30 30.55 -5.65
CA ALA A 489 21.98 30.95 -5.14
C ALA A 489 20.84 30.29 -5.93
N ILE A 490 20.99 30.15 -7.24
CA ILE A 490 20.05 29.41 -8.09
C ILE A 490 19.99 27.95 -7.65
N LEU A 491 21.14 27.30 -7.46
CA LEU A 491 21.19 25.90 -7.05
C LEU A 491 20.53 25.69 -5.67
N ALA A 492 20.85 26.52 -4.68
CA ALA A 492 20.27 26.44 -3.35
C ALA A 492 18.74 26.58 -3.37
N HIS A 493 18.21 27.52 -4.17
CA HIS A 493 16.77 27.69 -4.34
C HIS A 493 16.12 26.45 -4.98
N LEU A 494 16.75 25.90 -6.02
CA LEU A 494 16.23 24.71 -6.69
C LEU A 494 16.26 23.49 -5.76
N GLU A 495 17.32 23.29 -4.99
CA GLU A 495 17.45 22.20 -4.04
C GLU A 495 16.43 22.28 -2.90
N ASP A 496 16.20 23.48 -2.33
CA ASP A 496 15.14 23.71 -1.33
C ASP A 496 13.75 23.46 -1.92
N SER A 497 13.54 23.77 -3.20
CA SER A 497 12.26 23.51 -3.89
C SER A 497 12.04 22.03 -4.22
N ILE A 498 13.10 21.22 -4.31
CA ILE A 498 13.05 19.78 -4.61
C ILE A 498 12.93 18.94 -3.33
N THR A 499 13.44 19.43 -2.20
CA THR A 499 13.44 18.73 -0.90
C THR A 499 12.26 19.07 0.01
N ARG A 500 11.44 20.06 -0.37
CA ARG A 500 10.12 20.34 0.23
C ARG A 500 9.04 19.49 -0.43
#